data_AF-A0A7S3DAU9-F1
#
_entry.id   AF-A0A7S3DAU9-F1
#
_cell.length_a   1.000
_cell.length_b   1.000
_cell.length_c   1.000
_cell.angle_alpha   90.00
_cell.angle_beta   90.00
_cell.angle_gamma   90.00
#
_symmetry.space_group_name_H-M   'P 1'
#
loop_
_entity.id
_entity.type
_entity.pdbx_description
1 polymer ?
#
loop_
_entity_poly.entity_id
_entity_poly.type
_entity_poly.pdbx_seq_one_letter_code
_entity_poly.pdbx_strand_id
1 'polypeptide(L)'
;GVALSSDGLVLAASPLDDQRGTDTGSVLVWQRADRSTSFSSVTPLRLFDPDAGGYDKLGEEGVAISSNGLVLATSTAQDDDMGISSGSVLVWQRPDLSTSFGSVSPAKLVDPDGAVSDNLGTGGVALSSDGLVLAAAAFNDDDMGPASGSVLVWERTDISTDFSTVVPVKLLDPRGEENDYLGYAGVSLSSDGLILAASSYQDDDMGSSSGSVLVWKRADLNTSFSSVSAVKLTDPNGSASQSLGKGCITLSSDGRMLLTNSYGDTEAGAVVVFST
;
A
#
# COMPACT_ATOMS: atom_id res chain seq x y z
N GLY A 1 1.44 6.48 -9.08
CA GLY A 1 0.38 5.44 -9.30
C GLY A 1 -0.91 5.98 -9.93
N VAL A 2 -1.90 5.10 -10.17
CA VAL A 2 -3.26 5.43 -10.68
C VAL A 2 -4.32 4.58 -9.98
N ALA A 3 -5.48 5.17 -9.66
CA ALA A 3 -6.59 4.47 -9.01
C ALA A 3 -7.95 4.95 -9.55
N LEU A 4 -8.90 4.03 -9.71
CA LEU A 4 -10.24 4.32 -10.19
C LEU A 4 -11.27 3.70 -9.24
N SER A 5 -12.22 4.52 -8.78
CA SER A 5 -13.40 4.07 -8.04
C SER A 5 -14.21 3.04 -8.83
N SER A 6 -14.91 2.13 -8.15
CA SER A 6 -15.64 1.04 -8.81
C SER A 6 -16.83 1.55 -9.64
N ASP A 7 -17.43 2.67 -9.23
CA ASP A 7 -18.43 3.38 -10.04
C ASP A 7 -17.81 4.13 -11.25
N GLY A 8 -16.48 4.18 -11.33
CA GLY A 8 -15.73 4.83 -12.40
C GLY A 8 -15.95 6.34 -12.46
N LEU A 9 -16.43 6.98 -11.40
CA LEU A 9 -16.72 8.42 -11.38
C LEU A 9 -15.53 9.25 -10.91
N VAL A 10 -14.65 8.66 -10.11
CA VAL A 10 -13.45 9.30 -9.55
C VAL A 10 -12.20 8.54 -9.97
N LEU A 11 -11.30 9.26 -10.63
CA LEU A 11 -9.97 8.79 -11.06
C LEU A 11 -8.92 9.63 -10.33
N ALA A 12 -7.95 8.98 -9.73
CA ALA A 12 -6.78 9.61 -9.15
C ALA A 12 -5.52 9.14 -9.87
N ALA A 13 -4.58 10.03 -10.15
CA ALA A 13 -3.27 9.69 -10.67
C ALA A 13 -2.23 10.65 -10.08
N SER A 14 -1.03 10.14 -9.81
CA SER A 14 0.01 10.93 -9.17
C SER A 14 1.22 11.08 -10.09
N PRO A 15 1.34 12.23 -10.78
CA PRO A 15 2.57 12.57 -11.49
C PRO A 15 3.64 13.03 -10.50
N LEU A 16 4.90 12.72 -10.82
CA LEU A 16 6.04 13.47 -10.30
C LEU A 16 5.91 14.92 -10.78
N ASP A 17 5.98 15.86 -9.85
CA ASP A 17 5.69 17.27 -10.08
C ASP A 17 6.51 18.13 -9.12
N ASP A 18 6.91 19.30 -9.61
CA ASP A 18 7.81 20.22 -8.88
C ASP A 18 7.10 21.47 -8.35
N GLN A 19 5.75 21.54 -8.39
CA GLN A 19 5.05 22.81 -8.15
C GLN A 19 5.22 23.37 -6.73
N ARG A 20 5.54 22.52 -5.74
CA ARG A 20 5.80 22.95 -4.36
C ARG A 20 7.25 22.76 -3.90
N GLY A 21 8.14 22.38 -4.81
CA GLY A 21 9.52 22.03 -4.51
C GLY A 21 9.98 20.88 -5.39
N THR A 22 11.29 20.68 -5.50
CA THR A 22 11.89 19.61 -6.31
C THR A 22 11.32 18.25 -5.92
N ASP A 23 10.77 17.52 -6.89
CA ASP A 23 10.22 16.18 -6.76
C ASP A 23 9.23 16.01 -5.58
N THR A 24 8.50 17.07 -5.22
CA THR A 24 7.49 17.02 -4.15
C THR A 24 6.29 16.12 -4.51
N GLY A 25 5.98 15.99 -5.80
CA GLY A 25 4.86 15.21 -6.30
C GLY A 25 3.51 15.89 -6.11
N SER A 26 2.47 15.32 -6.73
CA SER A 26 1.10 15.78 -6.57
C SER A 26 0.12 14.65 -6.88
N VAL A 27 -1.12 14.77 -6.40
CA VAL A 27 -2.22 13.86 -6.81
C VAL A 27 -3.23 14.64 -7.64
N LEU A 28 -3.44 14.20 -8.88
CA LEU A 28 -4.50 14.70 -9.75
C LEU A 28 -5.75 13.86 -9.57
N VAL A 29 -6.88 14.52 -9.29
CA VAL A 29 -8.19 13.88 -9.13
C VAL A 29 -9.16 14.42 -10.15
N TRP A 30 -9.67 13.54 -11.02
CA TRP A 30 -10.78 13.83 -11.90
C TRP A 30 -12.06 13.26 -11.33
N GLN A 31 -13.11 14.06 -11.32
CA GLN A 31 -14.45 13.62 -10.97
C GLN A 31 -15.45 14.00 -12.05
N ARG A 32 -16.20 13.00 -12.52
CA ARG A 32 -17.31 13.18 -13.46
C ARG A 32 -18.63 12.87 -12.80
N ALA A 33 -19.69 13.55 -13.23
CA ALA A 33 -21.04 13.32 -12.69
C ALA A 33 -21.59 11.94 -13.07
N ASP A 34 -21.23 11.44 -14.25
CA ASP A 34 -21.61 10.14 -14.77
C ASP A 34 -20.57 9.58 -15.74
N ARG A 35 -20.77 8.33 -16.18
CA ARG A 35 -19.86 7.66 -17.12
C ARG A 35 -19.97 8.14 -18.58
N SER A 36 -20.96 8.96 -18.91
CA SER A 36 -21.10 9.52 -20.27
C SER A 36 -20.10 10.64 -20.54
N THR A 37 -19.60 11.29 -19.48
CA THR A 37 -18.55 12.30 -19.57
C THR A 37 -17.16 11.63 -19.61
N SER A 38 -16.31 12.03 -20.56
CA SER A 38 -14.91 11.60 -20.61
C SER A 38 -14.09 12.32 -19.55
N PHE A 39 -13.12 11.63 -18.92
CA PHE A 39 -12.15 12.30 -18.04
C PHE A 39 -11.33 13.37 -18.76
N SER A 40 -11.14 13.25 -20.08
CA SER A 40 -10.45 14.26 -20.90
C SER A 40 -11.17 15.61 -20.98
N SER A 41 -12.48 15.66 -20.67
CA SER A 41 -13.25 16.91 -20.62
C SER A 41 -13.40 17.48 -19.21
N VAL A 42 -12.78 16.84 -18.21
CA VAL A 42 -12.82 17.27 -16.81
C VAL A 42 -11.47 17.88 -16.45
N THR A 43 -11.47 19.08 -15.86
CA THR A 43 -10.26 19.65 -15.27
C THR A 43 -9.97 18.93 -13.94
N PRO A 44 -8.77 18.35 -13.76
CA PRO A 44 -8.44 17.70 -12.49
C PRO A 44 -8.28 18.72 -11.38
N LEU A 45 -8.74 18.34 -10.19
CA LEU A 45 -8.25 18.92 -8.95
C LEU A 45 -6.81 18.44 -8.73
N ARG A 46 -5.94 19.31 -8.24
CA ARG A 46 -4.59 18.93 -7.81
C ARG A 46 -4.50 19.02 -6.29
N LEU A 47 -4.06 17.95 -5.67
CA LEU A 47 -3.79 17.83 -4.24
C LEU A 47 -2.28 17.79 -4.03
N PHE A 48 -1.87 18.31 -2.88
CA PHE A 48 -0.48 18.34 -2.45
C PHE A 48 -0.40 17.91 -1.01
N ASP A 49 0.80 17.48 -0.63
CA ASP A 49 1.18 17.36 0.76
C ASP A 49 1.21 18.78 1.37
N PRO A 50 0.51 19.03 2.49
CA PRO A 50 0.52 20.33 3.18
C PRO A 50 1.90 20.79 3.66
N ASP A 51 2.78 19.86 4.04
CA ASP A 51 4.11 20.14 4.61
C ASP A 51 5.26 19.52 3.82
N ALA A 52 4.99 19.14 2.56
CA ALA A 52 5.95 18.60 1.59
C ALA A 52 7.38 19.19 1.69
N GLY A 53 8.33 18.33 2.03
CA GLY A 53 9.75 18.47 1.78
C GLY A 53 10.11 18.21 0.32
N GLY A 54 11.29 18.67 -0.09
CA GLY A 54 11.82 18.32 -1.41
C GLY A 54 12.12 16.81 -1.45
N TYR A 55 11.77 16.17 -2.57
CA TYR A 55 11.89 14.74 -2.81
C TYR A 55 10.87 13.84 -2.09
N ASP A 56 9.86 14.36 -1.39
CA ASP A 56 8.85 13.50 -0.72
C ASP A 56 8.02 12.65 -1.70
N LYS A 57 8.00 13.01 -2.99
CA LYS A 57 7.48 12.20 -4.12
C LYS A 57 6.04 11.72 -3.91
N LEU A 58 5.15 12.62 -3.52
CA LEU A 58 3.74 12.34 -3.27
C LEU A 58 3.09 11.50 -4.39
N GLY A 59 2.72 10.28 -4.04
CA GLY A 59 1.98 9.31 -4.83
C GLY A 59 2.76 8.62 -5.95
N GLU A 60 4.08 8.77 -6.00
CA GLU A 60 4.93 8.05 -6.94
C GLU A 60 4.67 6.54 -6.85
N GLU A 61 4.78 6.00 -5.64
CA GLU A 61 4.79 4.56 -5.36
C GLU A 61 3.40 3.96 -5.12
N GLY A 62 2.41 4.76 -4.70
CA GLY A 62 1.10 4.24 -4.35
C GLY A 62 0.00 5.27 -4.37
N VAL A 63 -1.13 4.92 -5.01
CA VAL A 63 -2.39 5.66 -4.94
C VAL A 63 -3.51 4.63 -4.86
N ALA A 64 -4.42 4.78 -3.91
CA ALA A 64 -5.59 3.94 -3.77
C ALA A 64 -6.84 4.78 -3.52
N ILE A 65 -7.97 4.34 -4.07
CA ILE A 65 -9.27 4.98 -3.85
C ILE A 65 -10.33 3.94 -3.53
N SER A 66 -11.13 4.21 -2.51
CA SER A 66 -12.28 3.40 -2.13
C SER A 66 -13.29 3.28 -3.28
N SER A 67 -14.08 2.20 -3.29
CA SER A 67 -15.04 1.90 -4.36
C SER A 67 -16.09 2.98 -4.57
N ASN A 68 -16.45 3.72 -3.51
CA ASN A 68 -17.39 4.83 -3.53
C ASN A 68 -16.72 6.21 -3.76
N GLY A 69 -15.39 6.25 -3.91
CA GLY A 69 -14.65 7.49 -4.19
C GLY A 69 -14.60 8.49 -3.03
N LEU A 70 -14.84 8.07 -1.78
CA LEU A 70 -14.89 8.95 -0.60
C LEU A 70 -13.57 9.02 0.18
N VAL A 71 -12.75 7.98 0.08
CA VAL A 71 -11.43 7.87 0.70
C VAL A 71 -10.39 7.70 -0.40
N LEU A 72 -9.37 8.55 -0.37
CA LEU A 72 -8.20 8.55 -1.26
C LEU A 72 -6.95 8.47 -0.39
N ALA A 73 -6.11 7.47 -0.62
CA ALA A 73 -4.84 7.27 0.08
C ALA A 73 -3.68 7.32 -0.92
N THR A 74 -2.54 7.85 -0.50
CA THR A 74 -1.33 7.96 -1.34
C THR A 74 -0.10 7.87 -0.47
N SER A 75 0.99 7.31 -0.98
CA SER A 75 2.27 7.29 -0.28
C SER A 75 3.09 8.56 -0.51
N THR A 76 3.98 8.86 0.44
CA THR A 76 5.01 9.90 0.45
C THR A 76 6.28 9.25 0.97
N ALA A 77 6.84 8.32 0.21
CA ALA A 77 7.76 7.32 0.76
C ALA A 77 9.17 7.85 1.12
N GLN A 78 9.43 9.10 0.79
CA GLN A 78 10.67 9.81 1.13
C GLN A 78 10.43 10.97 2.10
N ASP A 79 9.22 11.10 2.65
CA ASP A 79 8.92 12.06 3.71
C ASP A 79 9.81 11.84 4.94
N ASP A 80 10.20 12.93 5.57
CA ASP A 80 11.28 12.97 6.57
C ASP A 80 10.75 13.13 8.01
N ASP A 81 9.44 13.07 8.24
CA ASP A 81 8.81 13.47 9.50
C ASP A 81 9.24 12.63 10.71
N MET A 82 9.47 11.32 10.52
CA MET A 82 9.97 10.40 11.57
C MET A 82 11.49 10.13 11.45
N GLY A 83 12.16 10.80 10.53
CA GLY A 83 13.56 10.54 10.16
C GLY A 83 13.73 10.59 8.65
N ILE A 84 14.97 10.80 8.20
CA ILE A 84 15.28 10.93 6.77
C ILE A 84 14.73 9.71 6.01
N SER A 85 13.81 9.96 5.08
CA SER A 85 13.12 8.97 4.25
C SER A 85 12.44 7.86 5.06
N SER A 86 11.91 8.21 6.24
CA SER A 86 11.05 7.33 7.03
C SER A 86 9.74 7.02 6.30
N GLY A 87 9.26 7.97 5.50
CA GLY A 87 8.09 7.83 4.65
C GLY A 87 6.77 8.03 5.42
N SER A 88 5.71 8.32 4.67
CA SER A 88 4.37 8.48 5.22
C SER A 88 3.27 8.14 4.20
N VAL A 89 2.03 8.17 4.67
CA VAL A 89 0.83 7.98 3.85
C VAL A 89 -0.14 9.12 4.12
N LEU A 90 -0.58 9.81 3.07
CA LEU A 90 -1.64 10.82 3.17
C LEU A 90 -2.99 10.22 2.80
N VAL A 91 -4.00 10.52 3.62
CA VAL A 91 -5.38 10.08 3.40
C VAL A 91 -6.33 11.26 3.40
N TRP A 92 -6.93 11.54 2.24
CA TRP A 92 -8.06 12.46 2.18
C TRP A 92 -9.37 11.70 2.31
N GLN A 93 -10.24 12.24 3.15
CA GLN A 93 -11.59 11.72 3.32
C GLN A 93 -12.62 12.82 3.23
N ARG A 94 -13.66 12.57 2.45
CA ARG A 94 -14.81 13.44 2.30
C ARG A 94 -16.11 12.73 2.70
N PRO A 95 -17.12 13.47 3.17
CA PRO A 95 -18.38 12.87 3.62
C PRO A 95 -19.23 12.33 2.46
N ASP A 96 -19.11 12.93 1.28
CA ASP A 96 -19.86 12.55 0.07
C ASP A 96 -19.14 13.05 -1.20
N LEU A 97 -19.66 12.64 -2.38
CA LEU A 97 -19.13 13.06 -3.68
C LEU A 97 -19.39 14.54 -4.02
N SER A 98 -20.26 15.24 -3.30
CA SER A 98 -20.50 16.67 -3.52
C SER A 98 -19.40 17.53 -2.89
N THR A 99 -18.71 16.99 -1.88
CA THR A 99 -17.56 17.63 -1.24
C THR A 99 -16.30 17.36 -2.06
N SER A 100 -15.55 18.40 -2.39
CA SER A 100 -14.27 18.28 -3.09
C SER A 100 -13.18 17.79 -2.11
N PHE A 101 -12.27 16.94 -2.57
CA PHE A 101 -11.07 16.60 -1.77
C PHE A 101 -10.21 17.82 -1.45
N GLY A 102 -10.30 18.90 -2.24
CA GLY A 102 -9.56 20.14 -1.99
C GLY A 102 -10.17 20.99 -0.86
N SER A 103 -11.31 20.57 -0.30
CA SER A 103 -11.99 21.23 0.82
C SER A 103 -11.80 20.49 2.15
N VAL A 104 -11.06 19.37 2.14
CA VAL A 104 -10.74 18.58 3.34
C VAL A 104 -9.22 18.52 3.51
N SER A 105 -8.77 18.46 4.76
CA SER A 105 -7.35 18.23 5.07
C SER A 105 -7.05 16.73 5.06
N PRO A 106 -5.88 16.30 4.58
CA PRO A 106 -5.48 14.91 4.71
C PRO A 106 -5.11 14.58 6.16
N ALA A 107 -5.35 13.34 6.55
CA ALA A 107 -4.63 12.71 7.66
C ALA A 107 -3.25 12.28 7.15
N LYS A 108 -2.18 12.65 7.86
CA LYS A 108 -0.85 12.09 7.65
C LYS A 108 -0.66 10.91 8.59
N LEU A 109 -0.32 9.77 8.01
CA LEU A 109 -0.11 8.51 8.71
C LEU A 109 1.37 8.15 8.61
N VAL A 110 1.95 7.88 9.76
CA VAL A 110 3.36 7.51 9.92
C VAL A 110 3.46 6.22 10.71
N ASP A 111 4.61 5.57 10.63
CA ASP A 111 4.94 4.52 11.56
C ASP A 111 5.37 5.14 12.91
N PRO A 112 4.71 4.83 14.05
CA PRO A 112 5.01 5.47 15.34
C PRO A 112 6.44 5.27 15.84
N ASP A 113 7.11 4.21 15.43
CA ASP A 113 8.52 3.92 15.70
C ASP A 113 9.38 3.98 14.43
N GLY A 114 8.86 4.54 13.34
CA GLY A 114 9.56 4.71 12.08
C GLY A 114 10.88 5.46 12.25
N ALA A 115 11.88 5.03 11.49
CA ALA A 115 13.25 5.45 11.57
C ALA A 115 13.81 5.86 10.20
N VAL A 116 15.10 6.18 10.18
CA VAL A 116 15.80 6.63 8.97
C VAL A 116 15.82 5.51 7.93
N SER A 117 15.31 5.82 6.74
CA SER A 117 15.28 4.95 5.56
C SER A 117 14.31 3.77 5.63
N ASP A 118 13.35 3.73 6.55
CA ASP A 118 12.33 2.66 6.57
C ASP A 118 11.41 2.70 5.35
N ASN A 119 11.29 3.87 4.72
CA ASN A 119 10.61 4.10 3.45
C ASN A 119 9.15 3.60 3.43
N LEU A 120 8.38 3.95 4.46
CA LEU A 120 6.95 3.65 4.51
C LEU A 120 6.22 4.19 3.27
N GLY A 121 5.56 3.28 2.55
CA GLY A 121 4.78 3.58 1.36
C GLY A 121 5.49 3.35 0.03
N THR A 122 6.78 2.95 0.02
CA THR A 122 7.46 2.56 -1.23
C THR A 122 6.92 1.26 -1.81
N GLY A 123 6.53 0.31 -0.94
CA GLY A 123 5.76 -0.86 -1.36
C GLY A 123 4.30 -0.54 -1.73
N GLY A 124 4.00 0.72 -2.05
CA GLY A 124 2.66 1.21 -2.34
C GLY A 124 1.71 1.22 -1.14
N VAL A 125 0.44 1.49 -1.44
CA VAL A 125 -0.66 1.53 -0.48
C VAL A 125 -1.82 0.68 -0.99
N ALA A 126 -2.51 -0.02 -0.10
CA ALA A 126 -3.71 -0.80 -0.40
C ALA A 126 -4.87 -0.36 0.48
N LEU A 127 -6.05 -0.14 -0.10
CA LEU A 127 -7.24 0.34 0.59
C LEU A 127 -8.42 -0.59 0.28
N SER A 128 -9.19 -0.97 1.31
CA SER A 128 -10.39 -1.78 1.13
C SER A 128 -11.47 -1.02 0.35
N SER A 129 -12.39 -1.74 -0.29
CA SER A 129 -13.44 -1.14 -1.11
C SER A 129 -14.35 -0.18 -0.34
N ASP A 130 -14.58 -0.45 0.94
CA ASP A 130 -15.33 0.41 1.85
C ASP A 130 -14.50 1.55 2.48
N GLY A 131 -13.17 1.53 2.31
CA GLY A 131 -12.25 2.52 2.87
C GLY A 131 -12.01 2.38 4.38
N LEU A 132 -12.33 1.24 4.98
CA LEU A 132 -12.15 0.97 6.41
C LEU A 132 -10.76 0.45 6.79
N VAL A 133 -10.03 -0.10 5.83
CA VAL A 133 -8.74 -0.76 6.07
C VAL A 133 -7.73 -0.26 5.07
N LEU A 134 -6.63 0.29 5.57
CA LEU A 134 -5.52 0.81 4.77
C LEU A 134 -4.25 0.08 5.20
N ALA A 135 -3.45 -0.37 4.25
CA ALA A 135 -2.14 -0.95 4.48
C ALA A 135 -1.06 -0.25 3.66
N ALA A 136 0.14 -0.17 4.21
CA ALA A 136 1.34 0.31 3.54
C ALA A 136 2.57 -0.44 4.05
N ALA A 137 3.56 -0.64 3.20
CA ALA A 137 4.80 -1.33 3.56
C ALA A 137 5.95 -0.36 3.82
N ALA A 138 6.76 -0.65 4.84
CA ALA A 138 8.05 -0.05 5.10
C ALA A 138 9.12 -1.14 4.89
N PHE A 139 9.52 -1.35 3.64
CA PHE A 139 10.30 -2.54 3.25
C PHE A 139 11.74 -2.54 3.75
N ASN A 140 12.24 -1.41 4.24
CA ASN A 140 13.58 -1.24 4.81
C ASN A 140 13.59 -1.20 6.35
N ASP A 141 12.43 -1.29 6.99
CA ASP A 141 12.29 -1.38 8.45
C ASP A 141 13.19 -2.50 9.01
N ASP A 142 13.86 -2.20 10.12
CA ASP A 142 14.90 -3.04 10.70
C ASP A 142 14.52 -3.76 12.01
N ASP A 143 13.22 -3.79 12.36
CA ASP A 143 12.74 -4.34 13.64
C ASP A 143 13.08 -5.82 13.84
N MET A 144 13.12 -6.62 12.75
CA MET A 144 13.51 -8.03 12.77
C MET A 144 14.95 -8.27 12.27
N GLY A 145 15.69 -7.21 11.98
CA GLY A 145 17.01 -7.24 11.35
C GLY A 145 17.10 -6.23 10.21
N PRO A 146 18.30 -5.77 9.82
CA PRO A 146 18.46 -4.74 8.79
C PRO A 146 17.66 -5.05 7.52
N ALA A 147 16.76 -4.14 7.14
CA ALA A 147 15.89 -4.28 5.97
C ALA A 147 15.08 -5.59 5.92
N SER A 148 14.65 -6.08 7.09
CA SER A 148 13.70 -7.18 7.22
C SER A 148 12.31 -6.80 6.69
N GLY A 149 11.95 -5.52 6.82
CA GLY A 149 10.71 -4.92 6.34
C GLY A 149 9.52 -5.14 7.27
N SER A 150 8.54 -4.24 7.17
CA SER A 150 7.30 -4.28 7.95
C SER A 150 6.10 -3.81 7.13
N VAL A 151 4.89 -4.14 7.59
CA VAL A 151 3.63 -3.66 7.01
C VAL A 151 2.79 -3.01 8.10
N LEU A 152 2.44 -1.73 7.90
CA LEU A 152 1.54 -1.00 8.77
C LEU A 152 0.11 -1.08 8.25
N VAL A 153 -0.82 -1.36 9.16
CA VAL A 153 -2.25 -1.48 8.85
C VAL A 153 -3.07 -0.58 9.77
N TRP A 154 -3.78 0.38 9.19
CA TRP A 154 -4.75 1.21 9.89
C TRP A 154 -6.14 0.60 9.75
N GLU A 155 -6.72 0.20 10.88
CA GLU A 155 -7.99 -0.51 10.96
C GLU A 155 -9.02 0.36 11.69
N ARG A 156 -10.14 0.65 11.03
CA ARG A 156 -11.32 1.29 11.66
C ARG A 156 -12.58 0.50 11.32
N THR A 157 -13.57 0.55 12.20
CA THR A 157 -14.86 -0.14 12.00
C THR A 157 -15.98 0.80 11.53
N ASP A 158 -15.73 2.11 11.53
CA ASP A 158 -16.68 3.13 11.12
C ASP A 158 -15.99 4.15 10.21
N ILE A 159 -16.58 4.37 9.05
CA ILE A 159 -16.07 5.31 8.04
C ILE A 159 -15.96 6.72 8.61
N SER A 160 -16.80 7.12 9.56
CA SER A 160 -16.74 8.45 10.18
C SER A 160 -15.53 8.68 11.09
N THR A 161 -14.79 7.62 11.45
CA THR A 161 -13.57 7.71 12.27
C THR A 161 -12.41 8.22 11.43
N ASP A 162 -11.87 9.38 11.74
CA ASP A 162 -10.70 9.93 11.04
C ASP A 162 -9.46 9.03 11.21
N PHE A 163 -8.77 8.72 10.11
CA PHE A 163 -7.56 7.89 10.12
C PHE A 163 -6.43 8.49 10.99
N SER A 164 -6.36 9.81 11.17
CA SER A 164 -5.39 10.46 12.05
C SER A 164 -5.54 10.07 13.53
N THR A 165 -6.68 9.49 13.91
CA THR A 165 -6.93 9.00 15.28
C THR A 165 -6.69 7.50 15.43
N VAL A 166 -6.42 6.79 14.33
CA VAL A 166 -6.22 5.35 14.29
C VAL A 166 -4.74 5.04 14.50
N VAL A 167 -4.44 4.22 15.49
CA VAL A 167 -3.09 3.70 15.70
C VAL A 167 -2.89 2.48 14.79
N PRO A 168 -1.81 2.41 13.99
CA PRO A 168 -1.58 1.28 13.12
C PRO A 168 -1.21 0.01 13.90
N VAL A 169 -1.51 -1.13 13.30
CA VAL A 169 -0.90 -2.40 13.64
C VAL A 169 0.33 -2.58 12.77
N LYS A 170 1.49 -2.83 13.38
CA LYS A 170 2.69 -3.27 12.67
C LYS A 170 2.68 -4.79 12.53
N LEU A 171 2.82 -5.26 11.30
CA LEU A 171 2.92 -6.67 10.93
C LEU A 171 4.35 -6.95 10.49
N LEU A 172 4.96 -7.93 11.14
CA LEU A 172 6.31 -8.41 10.89
C LEU A 172 6.26 -9.85 10.43
N ASP A 173 7.30 -10.32 9.75
CA ASP A 173 7.55 -11.75 9.65
C ASP A 173 8.20 -12.23 10.96
N PRO A 174 7.56 -13.12 11.74
CA PRO A 174 8.17 -13.64 12.98
C PRO A 174 9.47 -14.43 12.76
N ARG A 175 9.77 -14.81 11.51
CA ARG A 175 11.03 -15.41 11.07
C ARG A 175 11.72 -14.57 10.00
N GLY A 176 11.36 -13.29 9.90
CA GLY A 176 12.04 -12.36 9.01
C GLY A 176 13.47 -12.19 9.48
N GLU A 177 14.39 -12.17 8.54
CA GLU A 177 15.80 -11.99 8.75
C GLU A 177 16.31 -10.77 7.95
N GLU A 178 17.61 -10.51 8.07
CA GLU A 178 18.28 -9.42 7.35
C GLU A 178 18.07 -9.52 5.83
N ASN A 179 17.71 -8.39 5.21
CA ASN A 179 17.50 -8.25 3.78
C ASN A 179 16.35 -9.08 3.20
N ASP A 180 15.34 -9.49 3.97
CA ASP A 180 14.15 -10.15 3.42
C ASP A 180 13.22 -9.19 2.65
N TYR A 181 13.25 -7.91 3.02
CA TYR A 181 12.49 -6.80 2.43
C TYR A 181 10.97 -7.04 2.35
N LEU A 182 10.35 -7.41 3.48
CA LEU A 182 8.90 -7.59 3.56
C LEU A 182 8.15 -6.33 3.06
N GLY A 183 7.28 -6.52 2.07
CA GLY A 183 6.47 -5.47 1.46
C GLY A 183 7.12 -4.76 0.28
N TYR A 184 8.32 -5.16 -0.15
CA TYR A 184 9.06 -4.49 -1.25
C TYR A 184 8.24 -4.28 -2.52
N ALA A 185 7.60 -5.33 -3.04
CA ALA A 185 6.89 -5.23 -4.32
C ALA A 185 5.43 -4.80 -4.20
N GLY A 186 4.97 -4.46 -2.99
CA GLY A 186 3.56 -4.24 -2.76
C GLY A 186 3.04 -4.75 -1.44
N VAL A 187 1.98 -4.09 -0.99
CA VAL A 187 0.91 -4.71 -0.21
C VAL A 187 -0.33 -4.89 -1.08
N SER A 188 -1.08 -5.97 -0.84
CA SER A 188 -2.38 -6.18 -1.49
C SER A 188 -3.43 -6.58 -0.48
N LEU A 189 -4.64 -6.04 -0.64
CA LEU A 189 -5.75 -6.21 0.28
C LEU A 189 -7.00 -6.67 -0.48
N SER A 190 -7.75 -7.61 0.10
CA SER A 190 -9.08 -7.97 -0.43
C SER A 190 -10.06 -6.81 -0.34
N SER A 191 -11.12 -6.82 -1.17
CA SER A 191 -12.11 -5.74 -1.20
C SER A 191 -12.83 -5.54 0.13
N ASP A 192 -13.03 -6.62 0.89
CA ASP A 192 -13.62 -6.60 2.24
C ASP A 192 -12.62 -6.29 3.36
N GLY A 193 -11.33 -6.12 3.04
CA GLY A 193 -10.29 -5.82 4.03
C GLY A 193 -9.97 -6.95 5.01
N LEU A 194 -10.40 -8.20 4.73
CA LEU A 194 -10.19 -9.35 5.61
C LEU A 194 -8.90 -10.14 5.33
N ILE A 195 -8.33 -9.98 4.13
CA ILE A 195 -7.11 -10.66 3.70
C ILE A 195 -6.10 -9.63 3.22
N LEU A 196 -4.90 -9.69 3.78
CA LEU A 196 -3.76 -8.85 3.43
C LEU A 196 -2.61 -9.75 3.01
N ALA A 197 -1.88 -9.36 1.97
CA ALA A 197 -0.69 -10.07 1.52
C ALA A 197 0.46 -9.08 1.25
N ALA A 198 1.68 -9.49 1.59
CA ALA A 198 2.91 -8.75 1.34
C ALA A 198 4.05 -9.71 0.98
N SER A 199 4.99 -9.26 0.17
CA SER A 199 6.07 -10.11 -0.39
C SER A 199 7.43 -9.78 0.20
N SER A 200 8.23 -10.81 0.45
CA SER A 200 9.62 -10.72 0.92
C SER A 200 10.53 -11.38 -0.11
N TYR A 201 10.94 -10.65 -1.15
CA TYR A 201 11.49 -11.27 -2.35
C TYR A 201 12.92 -11.82 -2.20
N GLN A 202 13.60 -11.50 -1.10
CA GLN A 202 14.95 -11.98 -0.82
C GLN A 202 15.01 -13.02 0.30
N ASP A 203 13.85 -13.37 0.86
CA ASP A 203 13.70 -14.48 1.80
C ASP A 203 14.40 -15.75 1.30
N ASP A 204 15.19 -16.36 2.17
CA ASP A 204 16.05 -17.48 1.86
C ASP A 204 15.64 -18.82 2.50
N ASP A 205 14.41 -18.91 3.04
CA ASP A 205 13.89 -20.13 3.69
C ASP A 205 13.92 -21.36 2.75
N MET A 206 13.80 -21.15 1.43
CA MET A 206 13.87 -22.20 0.39
C MET A 206 15.15 -22.11 -0.46
N GLY A 207 16.16 -21.34 -0.01
CA GLY A 207 17.42 -21.09 -0.69
C GLY A 207 17.65 -19.60 -0.94
N SER A 208 18.91 -19.18 -1.05
CA SER A 208 19.31 -17.77 -1.17
C SER A 208 18.41 -16.96 -2.12
N SER A 209 17.69 -15.98 -1.59
CA SER A 209 16.75 -15.13 -2.34
C SER A 209 15.70 -15.90 -3.15
N SER A 210 15.17 -16.98 -2.58
CA SER A 210 14.04 -17.74 -3.11
C SER A 210 12.75 -16.92 -3.13
N GLY A 211 12.60 -16.03 -2.14
CA GLY A 211 11.45 -15.16 -1.94
C GLY A 211 10.27 -15.87 -1.28
N SER A 212 9.44 -15.10 -0.59
CA SER A 212 8.24 -15.57 0.07
C SER A 212 7.11 -14.53 0.01
N VAL A 213 5.89 -14.97 0.33
CA VAL A 213 4.73 -14.08 0.51
C VAL A 213 4.07 -14.40 1.84
N LEU A 214 3.86 -13.39 2.67
CA LEU A 214 3.09 -13.51 3.90
C LEU A 214 1.64 -13.11 3.64
N VAL A 215 0.71 -13.92 4.14
CA VAL A 215 -0.73 -13.67 4.06
C VAL A 215 -1.34 -13.69 5.46
N TRP A 216 -2.00 -12.60 5.83
CA TRP A 216 -2.78 -12.51 7.05
C TRP A 216 -4.26 -12.59 6.71
N LYS A 217 -5.01 -13.37 7.50
CA LYS A 217 -6.46 -13.53 7.34
C LYS A 217 -7.13 -13.41 8.70
N ARG A 218 -8.10 -12.51 8.77
CA ARG A 218 -8.99 -12.33 9.92
C ARG A 218 -10.41 -12.77 9.60
N ALA A 219 -11.18 -13.06 10.64
CA ALA A 219 -12.54 -13.58 10.49
C ALA A 219 -13.54 -12.48 10.08
N ASP A 220 -13.37 -11.27 10.63
CA ASP A 220 -14.21 -10.11 10.40
C ASP A 220 -13.46 -8.81 10.74
N LEU A 221 -14.07 -7.65 10.46
CA LEU A 221 -13.49 -6.33 10.72
C LEU A 221 -13.37 -5.97 12.21
N ASN A 222 -13.98 -6.73 13.13
CA ASN A 222 -13.81 -6.54 14.57
C ASN A 222 -12.58 -7.29 15.11
N THR A 223 -12.02 -8.19 14.31
CA THR A 223 -10.79 -8.90 14.60
C THR A 223 -9.62 -8.10 14.03
N SER A 224 -8.72 -7.61 14.88
CA SER A 224 -7.54 -6.87 14.43
C SER A 224 -6.50 -7.82 13.81
N PHE A 225 -5.78 -7.35 12.79
CA PHE A 225 -4.64 -8.09 12.24
C PHE A 225 -3.56 -8.41 13.29
N SER A 226 -3.45 -7.64 14.37
CA SER A 226 -2.54 -7.92 15.49
C SER A 226 -2.83 -9.24 16.22
N SER A 227 -4.05 -9.78 16.06
CA SER A 227 -4.51 -11.00 16.72
C SER A 227 -4.41 -12.26 15.86
N VAL A 228 -3.96 -12.14 14.61
CA VAL A 228 -3.83 -13.26 13.67
C VAL A 228 -2.37 -13.47 13.27
N SER A 229 -2.02 -14.70 12.94
CA SER A 229 -0.69 -15.03 12.43
C SER A 229 -0.67 -15.05 10.91
N ALA A 230 0.46 -14.69 10.33
CA ALA A 230 0.70 -14.85 8.90
C ALA A 230 0.79 -16.34 8.53
N VAL A 231 0.35 -16.67 7.33
CA VAL A 231 0.77 -17.87 6.60
C VAL A 231 1.87 -17.45 5.63
N LYS A 232 3.07 -18.02 5.79
CA LYS A 232 4.16 -17.85 4.82
C LYS A 232 3.96 -18.81 3.65
N LEU A 233 4.01 -18.26 2.44
CA LEU A 233 3.86 -18.95 1.18
C LEU A 233 5.19 -18.88 0.43
N THR A 234 5.72 -20.03 0.03
CA THR A 234 6.94 -20.17 -0.76
C THR A 234 6.66 -21.01 -1.99
N ASP A 235 7.54 -20.95 -2.99
CA ASP A 235 7.49 -21.91 -4.09
C ASP A 235 7.93 -23.29 -3.53
N PRO A 236 7.11 -24.36 -3.63
CA PRO A 236 7.52 -25.70 -3.21
C PRO A 236 8.70 -26.26 -4.01
N ASN A 237 8.92 -25.75 -5.23
CA ASN A 237 10.10 -26.01 -6.05
C ASN A 237 11.11 -24.86 -5.97
N GLY A 238 11.01 -24.07 -4.90
CA GLY A 238 11.90 -23.01 -4.48
C GLY A 238 13.37 -23.32 -4.76
N SER A 239 14.03 -22.48 -5.53
CA SER A 239 15.48 -22.53 -5.70
C SER A 239 16.09 -21.16 -5.50
N ALA A 240 17.40 -21.13 -5.25
CA ALA A 240 18.12 -19.89 -5.10
C ALA A 240 17.86 -18.92 -6.28
N SER A 241 17.74 -17.64 -5.98
CA SER A 241 17.53 -16.53 -6.91
C SER A 241 16.21 -16.55 -7.67
N GLN A 242 15.20 -17.30 -7.21
CA GLN A 242 13.85 -17.24 -7.78
C GLN A 242 13.14 -15.92 -7.48
N SER A 243 13.39 -15.31 -6.34
CA SER A 243 12.83 -14.03 -5.91
C SER A 243 11.32 -13.92 -6.12
N LEU A 244 10.59 -14.91 -5.61
CA LEU A 244 9.12 -14.88 -5.56
C LEU A 244 8.66 -13.57 -4.91
N GLY A 245 7.76 -12.84 -5.55
CA GLY A 245 7.26 -11.60 -4.97
C GLY A 245 8.09 -10.36 -5.28
N LYS A 246 9.08 -10.40 -6.16
CA LYS A 246 9.92 -9.20 -6.44
C LYS A 246 9.23 -8.10 -7.25
N GLY A 247 8.30 -8.45 -8.14
CA GLY A 247 7.77 -7.51 -9.14
C GLY A 247 6.42 -6.92 -8.76
N CYS A 248 5.46 -7.77 -8.42
CA CYS A 248 4.15 -7.35 -7.94
C CYS A 248 3.45 -8.43 -7.12
N ILE A 249 2.46 -8.00 -6.36
CA ILE A 249 1.54 -8.85 -5.62
C ILE A 249 0.12 -8.32 -5.75
N THR A 250 -0.85 -9.19 -6.01
CA THR A 250 -2.25 -8.79 -6.10
C THR A 250 -3.19 -9.88 -5.60
N LEU A 251 -4.12 -9.51 -4.71
CA LEU A 251 -5.24 -10.34 -4.30
C LEU A 251 -6.44 -10.12 -5.23
N SER A 252 -7.22 -11.18 -5.45
CA SER A 252 -8.58 -11.04 -5.96
C SER A 252 -9.44 -10.27 -4.97
N SER A 253 -10.55 -9.70 -5.45
CA SER A 253 -11.49 -8.95 -4.60
C SER A 253 -12.03 -9.78 -3.43
N ASP A 254 -12.23 -11.10 -3.61
CA ASP A 254 -12.64 -12.03 -2.57
C ASP A 254 -11.48 -12.63 -1.75
N GLY A 255 -10.25 -12.24 -2.06
CA GLY A 255 -9.01 -12.71 -1.43
C GLY A 255 -8.74 -14.21 -1.56
N ARG A 256 -9.46 -14.91 -2.45
CA ARG A 256 -9.27 -16.35 -2.72
C ARG A 256 -8.24 -16.66 -3.78
N MET A 257 -7.71 -15.64 -4.44
CA MET A 257 -6.60 -15.78 -5.36
C MET A 257 -5.58 -14.72 -4.99
N LEU A 258 -4.33 -15.14 -4.95
CA LEU A 258 -3.17 -14.27 -4.91
C LEU A 258 -2.45 -14.49 -6.23
N LEU A 259 -1.90 -13.44 -6.83
CA LEU A 259 -1.01 -13.52 -7.97
C LEU A 259 0.27 -12.77 -7.61
N THR A 260 1.39 -13.35 -7.99
CA THR A 260 2.71 -12.75 -7.87
C THR A 260 3.59 -13.26 -8.99
N ASN A 261 4.86 -12.87 -9.03
CA ASN A 261 5.82 -13.26 -10.05
C ASN A 261 7.08 -13.87 -9.41
N SER A 262 7.79 -14.67 -10.20
CA SER A 262 9.15 -15.16 -9.92
C SER A 262 10.10 -14.74 -11.05
N TYR A 263 11.37 -14.48 -10.73
CA TYR A 263 12.39 -14.03 -11.69
C TYR A 263 13.41 -15.10 -12.08
N GLY A 264 13.62 -16.13 -11.25
CA GLY A 264 14.73 -17.09 -11.44
C GLY A 264 14.49 -18.21 -12.45
N ASP A 265 13.27 -18.39 -12.96
CA ASP A 265 13.05 -19.32 -14.07
C ASP A 265 13.40 -18.64 -15.38
N THR A 266 14.37 -19.21 -16.10
CA THR A 266 14.86 -18.69 -17.38
C THR A 266 13.80 -18.56 -18.47
N GLU A 267 12.56 -19.01 -18.25
CA GLU A 267 11.41 -18.84 -19.14
C GLU A 267 10.09 -18.73 -18.33
N ALA A 268 9.55 -17.51 -18.20
CA ALA A 268 8.24 -17.12 -17.65
C ALA A 268 8.13 -16.92 -16.11
N GLY A 269 7.63 -15.76 -15.71
CA GLY A 269 7.25 -15.51 -14.32
C GLY A 269 6.09 -16.42 -13.90
N ALA A 270 6.20 -17.04 -12.72
CA ALA A 270 5.17 -17.93 -12.20
C ALA A 270 3.99 -17.13 -11.62
N VAL A 271 2.76 -17.46 -12.04
CA VAL A 271 1.52 -17.01 -11.38
C VAL A 271 1.12 -18.07 -10.38
N VAL A 272 1.33 -17.80 -9.09
CA VAL A 272 0.98 -18.77 -8.03
C VAL A 272 -0.41 -18.45 -7.49
N VAL A 273 -1.42 -19.21 -7.90
CA VAL A 273 -2.80 -19.08 -7.39
C VAL A 273 -2.95 -19.89 -6.12
N PHE A 274 -3.12 -19.21 -4.99
CA PHE A 274 -3.51 -19.84 -3.73
C PHE A 274 -5.03 -19.79 -3.58
N SER A 275 -5.72 -20.93 -3.71
CA SER A 275 -7.13 -21.04 -3.32
C SER A 275 -7.22 -21.33 -1.82
N THR A 276 -7.71 -20.37 -1.03
CA THR A 276 -8.02 -20.57 0.40
C THR A 276 -9.30 -21.36 0.62
#